data_AF-A0A930F5J8-F1
#
_entry.id   AF-A0A930F5J8-F1
#
_cell.length_a   1.000
_cell.length_b   1.000
_cell.length_c   1.000
_cell.angle_alpha   90.00
_cell.angle_beta   90.00
_cell.angle_gamma   90.00
#
_symmetry.space_group_name_H-M   'P 1'
#
loop_
_entity.id
_entity.type
_entity.pdbx_description
1 polymer ?
#
loop_
_entity_poly.entity_id
_entity_poly.type
_entity_poly.pdbx_seq_one_letter_code
_entity_poly.pdbx_strand_id
1 'polypeptide(L)'
;MKAKKWLTIITLIISFLSFVAATVIGKNSNCIYYDVSLALLGSAVLGFIMSITEYYVERRKAMEEFWIQATNILIELRKIQHLDLDAPTDLIIKVFGEKRSNEWNQMFSSLSEDIEIQHKAKDNLISWYEENIPLPFDDDTDVEKELEKLYQSKMISYQESFGRCMNSYQLASSVELGALDNAYGNLDFIFANKCIREKAYDFIFDKIRNIVIQFKKETYHFNLLKEGKGNFPVCATKVLDLDKEYFLSEEETEHGYLHTLVYQNVFDDIQASLEKFRCKIYRTKYDEPKREPISGKMLYFGDEEDKDQE
;
A
#
# COMPACT_ATOMS: atom_id res chain seq x y z
N MET A 1 14.39 10.24 21.81
CA MET A 1 13.31 11.17 22.20
C MET A 1 12.96 11.17 23.70
N LYS A 2 12.55 10.05 24.32
CA LYS A 2 12.00 10.02 25.71
C LYS A 2 12.90 10.67 26.77
N ALA A 3 14.21 10.42 26.72
CA ALA A 3 15.16 11.02 27.67
C ALA A 3 15.19 12.56 27.58
N LYS A 4 15.26 13.10 26.36
CA LYS A 4 15.29 14.56 26.13
C LYS A 4 13.96 15.24 26.46
N LYS A 5 12.84 14.53 26.30
CA LYS A 5 11.53 14.95 26.80
C LYS A 5 11.54 15.17 28.31
N TRP A 6 11.95 14.16 29.09
CA TRP A 6 12.00 14.27 30.55
C TRP A 6 13.02 15.30 31.04
N LEU A 7 14.18 15.38 30.41
CA LEU A 7 15.19 16.41 30.72
C LEU A 7 14.61 17.83 30.58
N THR A 8 13.83 18.07 29.52
CA THR A 8 13.21 19.39 29.28
C THR A 8 12.12 19.71 30.29
N ILE A 9 11.33 18.71 30.68
CA ILE A 9 10.29 18.88 31.72
C ILE A 9 10.95 19.19 33.08
N ILE A 10 11.99 18.45 33.44
CA ILE A 10 12.69 18.63 34.74
C ILE A 10 13.37 20.00 34.79
N THR A 11 14.09 20.39 33.73
CA THR A 11 14.75 21.70 33.67
C THR A 11 13.75 22.84 33.71
N LEU A 12 12.58 22.73 33.05
CA LEU A 12 11.49 23.70 33.15
C LEU A 12 11.02 23.89 34.60
N ILE A 13 10.79 22.80 35.32
CA ILE A 13 10.33 22.83 36.73
C ILE A 13 11.39 23.50 37.60
N ILE A 14 12.67 23.16 37.42
CA ILE A 14 13.78 23.77 38.17
C ILE A 14 13.87 25.28 37.88
N SER A 15 13.78 25.71 36.61
CA SER A 15 13.77 27.13 36.26
C SER A 15 12.60 27.87 36.92
N PHE A 16 11.41 27.26 36.95
CA PHE A 16 10.23 27.84 37.57
C PHE A 16 10.41 27.97 39.10
N LEU A 17 10.92 26.95 39.77
CA LEU A 17 11.19 27.00 41.21
C LEU A 17 12.25 28.07 41.55
N SER A 18 13.32 28.15 40.77
CA SER A 18 14.34 29.20 40.92
C SER A 18 13.77 30.60 40.72
N PHE A 19 12.82 30.77 39.80
CA PHE A 19 12.13 32.05 39.56
C PHE A 19 11.25 32.45 40.76
N VAL A 20 10.49 31.50 41.32
CA VAL A 20 9.71 31.74 42.53
C VAL A 20 10.61 32.09 43.71
N ALA A 21 11.74 31.39 43.89
CA ALA A 21 12.69 31.69 44.95
C ALA A 21 13.28 33.10 44.82
N ALA A 22 13.70 33.50 43.61
CA ALA A 22 14.25 34.83 43.36
C ALA A 22 13.23 35.95 43.63
N THR A 23 11.97 35.75 43.25
CA THR A 23 10.89 36.74 43.47
C THR A 23 10.50 36.88 44.95
N VAL A 24 10.47 35.78 45.70
CA VAL A 24 10.18 35.80 47.15
C VAL A 24 11.32 36.46 47.93
N ILE A 25 12.57 36.10 47.63
CA ILE A 25 13.77 36.63 48.31
C ILE A 25 13.99 38.12 47.96
N GLY A 26 13.79 38.49 46.69
CA GLY A 26 13.98 39.86 46.20
C GLY A 26 13.02 40.88 46.80
N LYS A 27 11.87 40.45 47.33
CA LYS A 27 10.87 41.35 47.94
C LYS A 27 11.36 42.00 49.26
N ASN A 28 12.34 41.40 49.95
CA ASN A 28 12.73 41.77 51.32
C ASN A 28 14.25 42.00 51.51
N SER A 29 15.07 42.11 50.46
CA SER A 29 16.53 41.94 50.58
C SER A 29 17.39 43.07 49.99
N ASN A 30 18.31 43.63 50.80
CA ASN A 30 19.52 44.37 50.39
C ASN A 30 20.77 43.46 50.45
N CYS A 31 20.65 42.16 50.14
CA CYS A 31 21.60 41.15 50.62
C CYS A 31 22.04 40.13 49.56
N ILE A 32 23.24 39.58 49.76
CA ILE A 32 23.95 38.49 49.05
C ILE A 32 23.02 37.33 48.62
N TYR A 33 21.99 37.03 49.41
CA TYR A 33 21.01 35.99 49.08
C TYR A 33 20.22 36.28 47.79
N TYR A 34 19.98 37.55 47.49
CA TYR A 34 19.38 37.94 46.22
C TYR A 34 20.34 37.63 45.06
N ASP A 35 21.62 38.01 45.17
CA ASP A 35 22.63 37.73 44.13
C ASP A 35 22.80 36.23 43.90
N VAL A 36 22.84 35.42 44.97
CA VAL A 36 22.89 33.95 44.88
C VAL A 36 21.63 33.40 44.20
N SER A 37 20.44 33.90 44.56
CA SER A 37 19.19 33.45 43.94
C SER A 37 19.12 33.81 42.45
N LEU A 38 19.68 34.95 42.06
CA LEU A 38 19.71 35.42 40.69
C LEU A 38 20.72 34.63 39.84
N ALA A 39 21.85 34.24 40.42
CA ALA A 39 22.83 33.33 39.80
C ALA A 39 22.25 31.92 39.59
N LEU A 40 21.48 31.40 40.56
CA LEU A 40 20.76 30.13 40.43
C LEU A 40 19.68 30.18 39.36
N LEU A 41 18.93 31.28 39.28
CA LEU A 41 17.95 31.51 38.22
C LEU A 41 18.63 31.54 36.84
N GLY A 42 19.70 32.31 36.69
CA GLY A 42 20.46 32.40 35.43
C GLY A 42 20.95 31.04 34.94
N SER A 43 21.55 30.25 35.83
CA SER A 43 22.02 28.89 35.53
C SER A 43 20.87 27.97 35.14
N ALA A 44 19.76 28.01 35.88
CA ALA A 44 18.59 27.17 35.60
C ALA A 44 17.92 27.53 34.26
N VAL A 45 17.78 28.82 33.94
CA VAL A 45 17.22 29.28 32.66
C VAL A 45 18.11 28.88 31.50
N LEU A 46 19.43 29.03 31.63
CA LEU A 46 20.38 28.58 30.60
C LEU A 46 20.29 27.08 30.35
N GLY A 47 20.22 26.28 31.42
CA GLY A 47 20.01 24.82 31.33
C GLY A 47 18.71 24.45 30.63
N PHE A 48 17.63 25.17 30.90
CA PHE A 48 16.36 24.97 30.22
C PHE A 48 16.42 25.34 28.72
N ILE A 49 17.06 26.47 28.36
CA ILE A 49 17.24 26.89 26.96
C ILE A 49 18.05 25.85 26.17
N MET A 50 19.11 25.30 26.77
CA MET A 50 19.87 24.22 26.13
C MET A 50 19.00 22.96 25.96
N SER A 51 18.30 22.54 27.01
CA SER A 51 17.44 21.35 26.96
C SER A 51 16.32 21.47 25.94
N ILE A 52 15.65 22.62 25.85
CA ILE A 52 14.56 22.82 24.88
C ILE A 52 15.09 22.81 23.44
N THR A 53 16.28 23.37 23.21
CA THR A 53 16.94 23.36 21.90
C THR A 53 17.28 21.92 21.48
N GLU A 54 17.88 21.15 22.38
CA GLU A 54 18.15 19.72 22.14
C GLU A 54 16.87 18.92 21.89
N TYR A 55 15.80 19.21 22.64
CA TYR A 55 14.50 18.57 22.46
C TYR A 55 13.94 18.82 21.05
N TYR A 56 14.01 20.04 20.52
CA TYR A 56 13.54 20.33 19.17
C TYR A 56 14.37 19.62 18.09
N VAL A 57 15.69 19.56 18.26
CA VAL A 57 16.58 18.80 17.36
C VAL A 57 16.21 17.32 17.36
N GLU A 58 16.05 16.74 18.53
CA GLU A 58 15.74 15.31 18.65
C GLU A 58 14.32 14.99 18.15
N ARG A 59 13.35 15.87 18.43
CA ARG A 59 12.00 15.79 17.87
C ARG A 59 12.03 15.76 16.34
N ARG A 60 12.80 16.65 15.70
CA ARG A 60 12.94 16.68 14.24
C ARG A 60 13.52 15.37 13.73
N LYS A 61 14.61 14.88 14.35
CA LYS A 61 15.21 13.58 14.01
C LYS A 61 14.23 12.42 14.12
N ALA A 62 13.42 12.37 15.19
CA ALA A 62 12.40 11.33 15.37
C ALA A 62 11.33 11.38 14.26
N MET A 63 10.92 12.58 13.84
CA MET A 63 10.00 12.73 12.71
C MET A 63 10.64 12.32 11.39
N GLU A 64 11.88 12.73 11.13
CA GLU A 64 12.62 12.36 9.92
C GLU A 64 12.80 10.85 9.82
N GLU A 65 13.16 10.18 10.93
CA GLU A 65 13.28 8.73 10.99
C GLU A 65 11.95 8.03 10.65
N PHE A 66 10.84 8.45 11.27
CA PHE A 66 9.52 7.89 10.95
C PHE A 66 9.16 8.08 9.48
N TRP A 67 9.39 9.28 8.93
CA TRP A 67 9.11 9.58 7.53
C TRP A 67 9.94 8.70 6.58
N ILE A 68 11.24 8.53 6.85
CA ILE A 68 12.13 7.68 6.05
C ILE A 68 11.67 6.22 6.12
N GLN A 69 11.44 5.67 7.31
CA GLN A 69 11.04 4.27 7.47
C GLN A 69 9.70 3.98 6.80
N ALA A 70 8.71 4.87 6.97
CA ALA A 70 7.41 4.73 6.33
C ALA A 70 7.49 4.85 4.80
N THR A 71 8.33 5.75 4.28
CA THR A 71 8.56 5.91 2.84
C THR A 71 9.22 4.68 2.24
N ASN A 72 10.24 4.13 2.90
CA ASN A 72 10.93 2.92 2.43
C ASN A 72 9.97 1.73 2.35
N ILE A 73 9.14 1.54 3.38
CA ILE A 73 8.12 0.48 3.37
C ILE A 73 7.10 0.73 2.25
N LEU A 74 6.62 1.96 2.07
CA LEU A 74 5.67 2.30 1.02
C LEU A 74 6.23 1.99 -0.38
N ILE A 75 7.52 2.26 -0.62
CA ILE A 75 8.20 1.93 -1.89
C ILE A 75 8.18 0.42 -2.13
N GLU A 76 8.46 -0.39 -1.11
CA GLU A 76 8.39 -1.85 -1.25
C GLU A 76 6.96 -2.34 -1.49
N LEU A 77 5.97 -1.78 -0.79
CA LEU A 77 4.56 -2.13 -0.98
C LEU A 77 4.03 -1.75 -2.37
N ARG A 78 4.50 -0.65 -2.96
CA ARG A 78 4.09 -0.22 -4.31
C ARG A 78 4.53 -1.19 -5.42
N LYS A 79 5.50 -2.06 -5.16
CA LYS A 79 6.00 -3.04 -6.15
C LYS A 79 5.04 -4.20 -6.41
N ILE A 80 3.90 -4.26 -5.73
CA ILE A 80 2.85 -5.23 -6.06
C ILE A 80 2.43 -5.09 -7.52
N GLN A 81 2.10 -6.22 -8.15
CA GLN A 81 1.73 -6.25 -9.56
C GLN A 81 0.21 -6.22 -9.74
N HIS A 82 -0.24 -5.41 -10.70
CA HIS A 82 -1.62 -5.39 -11.15
C HIS A 82 -1.92 -6.62 -12.01
N LEU A 83 -3.10 -7.19 -11.80
CA LEU A 83 -3.62 -8.30 -12.59
C LEU A 83 -4.23 -7.77 -13.88
N ASP A 84 -3.40 -7.71 -14.91
CA ASP A 84 -3.85 -7.33 -16.25
C ASP A 84 -4.31 -8.56 -17.06
N LEU A 85 -5.61 -8.62 -17.37
CA LEU A 85 -6.23 -9.71 -18.11
C LEU A 85 -7.00 -9.13 -19.31
N ASP A 86 -7.01 -9.89 -20.41
CA ASP A 86 -7.71 -9.53 -21.65
C ASP A 86 -9.10 -10.15 -21.74
N ALA A 87 -9.42 -11.17 -20.94
CA ALA A 87 -10.74 -11.77 -20.85
C ALA A 87 -11.41 -11.53 -19.48
N PRO A 88 -12.75 -11.63 -19.38
CA PRO A 88 -13.48 -11.46 -18.14
C PRO A 88 -12.96 -12.37 -17.02
N THR A 89 -12.66 -11.76 -15.87
CA THR A 89 -12.08 -12.44 -14.71
C THR A 89 -12.96 -13.57 -14.18
N ASP A 90 -14.29 -13.44 -14.26
CA ASP A 90 -15.23 -14.45 -13.80
C ASP A 90 -15.21 -15.72 -14.67
N LEU A 91 -15.04 -15.58 -15.98
CA LEU A 91 -14.89 -16.70 -16.90
C LEU A 91 -13.59 -17.46 -16.60
N ILE A 92 -12.49 -16.73 -16.44
CA ILE A 92 -11.17 -17.33 -16.14
C ILE A 92 -11.22 -18.11 -14.81
N ILE A 93 -11.80 -17.55 -13.75
CA ILE A 93 -11.92 -18.23 -12.45
C ILE A 93 -12.79 -19.49 -12.55
N LYS A 94 -13.90 -19.45 -13.29
CA LYS A 94 -14.77 -20.62 -13.52
C LYS A 94 -13.98 -21.73 -14.22
N VAL A 95 -13.17 -21.40 -15.23
CA VAL A 95 -12.31 -22.37 -15.93
C VAL A 95 -11.28 -22.99 -14.99
N PHE A 96 -10.63 -22.20 -14.14
CA PHE A 96 -9.71 -22.76 -13.14
C PHE A 96 -10.43 -23.73 -12.18
N GLY A 97 -11.64 -23.36 -11.73
CA GLY A 97 -12.46 -24.21 -10.86
C GLY A 97 -12.84 -25.53 -11.52
N GLU A 98 -13.33 -25.48 -12.76
CA GLU A 98 -13.68 -26.66 -13.55
C GLU A 98 -12.46 -27.56 -13.78
N LYS A 99 -11.32 -27.00 -14.20
CA LYS A 99 -10.07 -27.74 -14.39
C LYS A 99 -9.66 -28.48 -13.11
N ARG A 100 -9.71 -27.80 -11.96
CA ARG A 100 -9.36 -28.42 -10.67
C ARG A 100 -10.34 -29.53 -10.29
N SER A 101 -11.64 -29.34 -10.54
CA SER A 101 -12.66 -30.36 -10.29
C SER A 101 -12.42 -31.58 -11.17
N ASN A 102 -12.13 -31.38 -12.46
CA ASN A 102 -11.83 -32.45 -13.39
C ASN A 102 -10.56 -33.23 -13.01
N GLU A 103 -9.51 -32.56 -12.55
CA GLU A 103 -8.29 -33.21 -12.03
C GLU A 103 -8.59 -34.09 -10.80
N TRP A 104 -9.42 -33.61 -9.86
CA TRP A 104 -9.89 -34.43 -8.73
C TRP A 104 -10.71 -35.62 -9.24
N ASN A 105 -11.69 -35.37 -10.10
CA ASN A 105 -12.56 -36.39 -10.69
C ASN A 105 -11.75 -37.50 -11.37
N GLN A 106 -10.71 -37.15 -12.12
CA GLN A 106 -9.80 -38.11 -12.75
C GLN A 106 -8.95 -38.89 -11.74
N MET A 107 -8.51 -38.26 -10.65
CA MET A 107 -7.75 -38.94 -9.60
C MET A 107 -8.62 -39.97 -8.84
N PHE A 108 -9.92 -39.71 -8.73
CA PHE A 108 -10.90 -40.53 -7.99
C PHE A 108 -11.76 -41.42 -8.89
N SER A 109 -11.60 -41.38 -10.22
CA SER A 109 -12.32 -42.23 -11.17
C SER A 109 -12.04 -43.74 -10.97
N SER A 110 -10.95 -44.08 -10.29
CA SER A 110 -10.67 -45.44 -9.80
C SER A 110 -11.65 -45.94 -8.71
N LEU A 111 -12.49 -45.05 -8.14
CA LEU A 111 -13.42 -45.34 -7.05
C LEU A 111 -14.90 -45.29 -7.45
N SER A 112 -15.25 -44.79 -8.65
CA SER A 112 -16.61 -44.86 -9.20
C SER A 112 -16.62 -44.63 -10.72
N GLU A 113 -17.35 -45.48 -11.46
CA GLU A 113 -17.39 -45.51 -12.93
C GLU A 113 -18.15 -44.32 -13.59
N ASP A 114 -18.90 -43.52 -12.82
CA ASP A 114 -19.82 -42.49 -13.34
C ASP A 114 -19.33 -41.03 -13.19
N ILE A 115 -18.02 -40.77 -13.17
CA ILE A 115 -17.51 -39.39 -13.03
C ILE A 115 -17.32 -38.74 -14.41
N GLU A 116 -18.25 -37.89 -14.80
CA GLU A 116 -18.21 -37.11 -16.06
C GLU A 116 -17.24 -35.92 -15.95
N ILE A 117 -16.41 -35.72 -16.98
CA ILE A 117 -15.54 -34.55 -17.13
C ILE A 117 -16.38 -33.39 -17.66
N GLN A 118 -16.37 -32.25 -16.96
CA GLN A 118 -17.12 -31.08 -17.38
C GLN A 118 -16.27 -30.17 -18.27
N HIS A 119 -16.87 -29.61 -19.33
CA HIS A 119 -16.21 -28.67 -20.24
C HIS A 119 -16.94 -27.33 -20.36
N LYS A 120 -18.01 -27.13 -19.59
CA LYS A 120 -18.90 -25.97 -19.73
C LYS A 120 -18.17 -24.64 -19.53
N ALA A 121 -17.31 -24.54 -18.53
CA ALA A 121 -16.57 -23.31 -18.29
C ALA A 121 -15.53 -23.05 -19.38
N LYS A 122 -14.82 -24.11 -19.81
CA LYS A 122 -13.91 -24.05 -20.97
C LYS A 122 -14.63 -23.55 -22.21
N ASP A 123 -15.75 -24.17 -22.56
CA ASP A 123 -16.51 -23.88 -23.78
C ASP A 123 -17.01 -22.43 -23.76
N ASN A 124 -17.51 -21.94 -22.63
CA ASN A 124 -17.93 -20.54 -22.50
C ASN A 124 -16.77 -19.54 -22.72
N LEU A 125 -15.54 -19.85 -22.27
CA LEU A 125 -14.40 -18.98 -22.49
C LEU A 125 -13.95 -19.02 -23.96
N ILE A 126 -14.04 -20.18 -24.61
CA ILE A 126 -13.75 -20.32 -26.05
C ILE A 126 -14.77 -19.53 -26.89
N SER A 127 -16.07 -19.64 -26.59
CA SER A 127 -17.10 -18.84 -27.25
C SER A 127 -16.86 -17.35 -27.07
N TRP A 128 -16.42 -16.92 -25.88
CA TRP A 128 -16.05 -15.53 -25.68
C TRP A 128 -14.88 -15.09 -26.57
N TYR A 129 -13.85 -15.93 -26.76
CA TYR A 129 -12.77 -15.63 -27.70
C TYR A 129 -13.24 -15.55 -29.14
N GLU A 130 -14.12 -16.45 -29.57
CA GLU A 130 -14.69 -16.44 -30.92
C GLU A 130 -15.45 -15.14 -31.21
N GLU A 131 -16.18 -14.61 -30.22
CA GLU A 131 -16.95 -13.36 -30.35
C GLU A 131 -16.08 -12.09 -30.28
N ASN A 132 -14.98 -12.10 -29.53
CA ASN A 132 -14.25 -10.88 -29.14
C ASN A 132 -12.83 -10.78 -29.72
N ILE A 133 -12.28 -11.85 -30.30
CA ILE A 133 -10.94 -11.85 -30.88
C ILE A 133 -11.04 -12.04 -32.39
N PRO A 134 -10.49 -11.12 -33.21
CA PRO A 134 -10.45 -11.30 -34.65
C PRO A 134 -9.56 -12.50 -35.00
N LEU A 135 -10.17 -13.53 -35.58
CA LEU A 135 -9.47 -14.71 -36.07
C LEU A 135 -8.89 -14.44 -37.47
N PRO A 136 -7.73 -15.05 -37.82
CA PRO A 136 -7.19 -14.96 -39.17
C PRO A 136 -8.15 -15.60 -40.18
N PHE A 137 -8.55 -14.84 -41.21
CA PHE A 137 -9.46 -15.27 -42.28
C PHE A 137 -8.66 -15.87 -43.45
N ASP A 138 -8.04 -17.04 -43.27
CA ASP A 138 -7.61 -17.85 -44.41
C ASP A 138 -8.51 -19.08 -44.56
N ASP A 139 -8.82 -19.44 -45.81
CA ASP A 139 -9.76 -20.51 -46.17
C ASP A 139 -9.25 -21.92 -45.80
N ASP A 140 -7.98 -22.05 -45.41
CA ASP A 140 -7.33 -23.32 -45.04
C ASP A 140 -7.18 -23.51 -43.52
N THR A 141 -7.60 -22.53 -42.71
CA THR A 141 -7.46 -22.57 -41.25
C THR A 141 -8.60 -23.35 -40.59
N ASP A 142 -8.21 -24.40 -39.86
CA ASP A 142 -9.07 -25.09 -38.92
C ASP A 142 -9.31 -24.20 -37.69
N VAL A 143 -10.41 -23.45 -37.74
CA VAL A 143 -10.82 -22.45 -36.74
C VAL A 143 -10.90 -23.07 -35.33
N GLU A 144 -11.46 -24.28 -35.21
CA GLU A 144 -11.62 -24.96 -33.92
C GLU A 144 -10.26 -25.29 -33.31
N LYS A 145 -9.33 -25.77 -34.13
CA LYS A 145 -7.97 -26.10 -33.71
C LYS A 145 -7.16 -24.86 -33.30
N GLU A 146 -7.30 -23.75 -34.03
CA GLU A 146 -6.62 -22.49 -33.66
C GLU A 146 -7.23 -21.87 -32.40
N LEU A 147 -8.56 -21.93 -32.21
CA LEU A 147 -9.23 -21.51 -30.97
C LEU A 147 -8.77 -22.34 -29.76
N GLU A 148 -8.64 -23.66 -29.91
CA GLU A 148 -8.12 -24.51 -28.83
C GLU A 148 -6.67 -24.14 -28.48
N LYS A 149 -5.83 -23.91 -29.48
CA LYS A 149 -4.43 -23.51 -29.29
C LYS A 149 -4.32 -22.14 -28.62
N LEU A 150 -5.16 -21.18 -29.02
CA LEU A 150 -5.29 -19.87 -28.39
C LEU A 150 -5.70 -20.02 -26.92
N TYR A 151 -6.74 -20.81 -26.65
CA TYR A 151 -7.19 -21.10 -25.29
C TYR A 151 -6.05 -21.67 -24.43
N GLN A 152 -5.33 -22.69 -24.89
CA GLN A 152 -4.23 -23.29 -24.13
C GLN A 152 -3.12 -22.26 -23.84
N SER A 153 -2.74 -21.46 -24.84
CA SER A 153 -1.73 -20.41 -24.68
C SER A 153 -2.17 -19.34 -23.68
N LYS A 154 -3.42 -18.86 -23.79
CA LYS A 154 -4.00 -17.85 -22.88
C LYS A 154 -4.11 -18.37 -21.45
N MET A 155 -4.54 -19.60 -21.27
CA MET A 155 -4.65 -20.21 -19.95
C MET A 155 -3.30 -20.31 -19.23
N ILE A 156 -2.22 -20.64 -19.94
CA ILE A 156 -0.86 -20.61 -19.39
C ILE A 156 -0.50 -19.18 -18.98
N SER A 157 -0.72 -18.20 -19.86
CA SER A 157 -0.44 -16.79 -19.59
C SER A 157 -1.23 -16.24 -18.39
N TYR A 158 -2.48 -16.64 -18.21
CA TYR A 158 -3.29 -16.30 -17.05
C TYR A 158 -2.70 -16.91 -15.77
N GLN A 159 -2.37 -18.19 -15.78
CA GLN A 159 -1.75 -18.85 -14.62
C GLN A 159 -0.45 -18.17 -14.21
N GLU A 160 0.39 -17.80 -15.18
CA GLU A 160 1.63 -17.06 -14.95
C GLU A 160 1.35 -15.67 -14.38
N SER A 161 0.35 -14.94 -14.89
CA SER A 161 0.01 -13.60 -14.42
C SER A 161 -0.54 -13.62 -12.99
N PHE A 162 -1.43 -14.56 -12.67
CA PHE A 162 -1.86 -14.82 -11.30
C PHE A 162 -0.69 -15.20 -10.39
N GLY A 163 0.20 -16.09 -10.84
CA GLY A 163 1.39 -16.50 -10.08
C GLY A 163 2.36 -15.35 -9.81
N ARG A 164 2.57 -14.47 -10.79
CA ARG A 164 3.37 -13.24 -10.62
C ARG A 164 2.76 -12.30 -9.58
N CYS A 165 1.45 -12.08 -9.63
CA CYS A 165 0.73 -11.28 -8.63
C CYS A 165 0.87 -11.89 -7.22
N MET A 166 0.62 -13.20 -7.07
CA MET A 166 0.81 -13.92 -5.80
C MET A 166 2.22 -13.71 -5.24
N ASN A 167 3.25 -13.92 -6.07
CA ASN A 167 4.65 -13.70 -5.65
C ASN A 167 4.90 -12.25 -5.21
N SER A 168 4.34 -11.27 -5.91
CA SER A 168 4.48 -9.86 -5.54
C SER A 168 3.85 -9.55 -4.17
N TYR A 169 2.66 -10.11 -3.88
CA TYR A 169 2.02 -9.98 -2.58
C TYR A 169 2.79 -10.72 -1.48
N GLN A 170 3.35 -11.89 -1.77
CA GLN A 170 4.23 -12.61 -0.84
C GLN A 170 5.45 -11.79 -0.46
N LEU A 171 6.13 -11.17 -1.44
CA LEU A 171 7.26 -10.28 -1.20
C LEU A 171 6.84 -9.06 -0.36
N ALA A 172 5.74 -8.39 -0.72
CA ALA A 172 5.20 -7.27 0.05
C ALA A 172 4.82 -7.67 1.49
N SER A 173 4.32 -8.90 1.69
CA SER A 173 3.98 -9.42 3.03
C SER A 173 5.20 -9.65 3.92
N SER A 174 6.38 -9.85 3.32
CA SER A 174 7.64 -10.12 4.04
C SER A 174 8.29 -8.87 4.61
N VAL A 175 7.78 -7.67 4.25
CA VAL A 175 8.32 -6.40 4.74
C VAL A 175 8.24 -6.33 6.26
N GLU A 176 9.37 -6.03 6.89
CA GLU A 176 9.50 -5.93 8.33
C GLU A 176 8.99 -4.58 8.85
N LEU A 177 8.01 -4.63 9.77
CA LEU A 177 7.44 -3.43 10.38
C LEU A 177 8.20 -2.95 11.62
N GLY A 178 9.17 -3.71 12.13
CA GLY A 178 9.83 -3.42 13.41
C GLY A 178 10.53 -2.05 13.44
N ALA A 179 11.17 -1.65 12.35
CA ALA A 179 11.79 -0.32 12.25
C ALA A 179 10.74 0.80 12.27
N LEU A 180 9.62 0.62 11.58
CA LEU A 180 8.52 1.56 11.56
C LEU A 180 7.82 1.66 12.93
N ASP A 181 7.58 0.53 13.60
CA ASP A 181 6.99 0.47 14.94
C ASP A 181 7.84 1.24 15.95
N ASN A 182 9.16 1.03 15.90
CA ASN A 182 10.12 1.75 16.74
C ASN A 182 10.15 3.25 16.41
N ALA A 183 10.16 3.62 15.13
CA ALA A 183 10.18 5.00 14.70
C ALA A 183 8.90 5.75 15.12
N TYR A 184 7.73 5.14 14.93
CA TYR A 184 6.45 5.68 15.39
C TYR A 184 6.41 5.81 16.93
N GLY A 185 6.88 4.79 17.64
CA GLY A 185 6.97 4.81 19.11
C GLY A 185 7.85 5.95 19.66
N ASN A 186 8.82 6.42 18.86
CA ASN A 186 9.68 7.55 19.17
C ASN A 186 9.02 8.93 18.93
N LEU A 187 7.86 9.01 18.28
CA LEU A 187 7.07 10.24 18.12
C LEU A 187 6.29 10.64 19.39
N ASP A 188 6.88 10.52 20.57
CA ASP A 188 6.25 10.83 21.85
C ASP A 188 6.56 12.26 22.35
N PHE A 189 5.93 13.25 21.74
CA PHE A 189 6.28 14.65 21.98
C PHE A 189 5.81 15.19 23.36
N ILE A 190 6.39 16.31 23.82
CA ILE A 190 5.87 17.11 24.93
C ILE A 190 4.59 17.83 24.49
N PHE A 191 4.60 18.38 23.28
CA PHE A 191 3.48 19.09 22.64
C PHE A 191 3.30 18.59 21.22
N ALA A 192 2.12 18.84 20.62
CA ALA A 192 1.76 18.42 19.26
C ALA A 192 1.49 16.91 19.06
N ASN A 193 1.28 16.12 20.12
CA ASN A 193 0.85 14.71 19.97
C ASN A 193 -0.46 14.59 19.16
N LYS A 194 -1.50 15.35 19.49
CA LYS A 194 -2.78 15.30 18.77
C LYS A 194 -2.69 15.75 17.31
N CYS A 195 -1.86 16.75 16.98
CA CYS A 195 -1.84 17.31 15.62
C CYS A 195 -0.80 16.65 14.69
N ILE A 196 0.18 15.93 15.25
CA ILE A 196 1.25 15.26 14.48
C ILE A 196 1.20 13.76 14.69
N ARG A 197 1.34 13.27 15.93
CA ARG A 197 1.45 11.84 16.21
C ARG A 197 0.16 11.10 15.86
N GLU A 198 -0.99 11.61 16.28
CA GLU A 198 -2.31 11.02 16.00
C GLU A 198 -2.56 11.00 14.48
N LYS A 199 -2.33 12.11 13.78
CA LYS A 199 -2.43 12.14 12.31
C LYS A 199 -1.45 11.18 11.62
N ALA A 200 -0.23 11.03 12.14
CA ALA A 200 0.73 10.05 11.61
C ALA A 200 0.26 8.61 11.84
N TYR A 201 -0.45 8.35 12.95
CA TYR A 201 -1.07 7.07 13.22
C TYR A 201 -2.16 6.78 12.19
N ASP A 202 -3.19 7.63 12.14
CA ASP A 202 -4.41 7.38 11.38
C ASP A 202 -4.18 7.34 9.86
N PHE A 203 -3.31 8.21 9.35
CA PHE A 203 -3.16 8.40 7.90
C PHE A 203 -1.95 7.69 7.29
N ILE A 204 -1.01 7.20 8.10
CA ILE A 204 0.25 6.61 7.59
C ILE A 204 0.51 5.26 8.26
N PHE A 205 0.77 5.27 9.57
CA PHE A 205 1.27 4.10 10.28
C PHE A 205 0.26 2.95 10.28
N ASP A 206 -0.98 3.21 10.68
CA ASP A 206 -2.01 2.18 10.77
C ASP A 206 -2.39 1.65 9.38
N LYS A 207 -2.48 2.54 8.38
CA LYS A 207 -2.71 2.16 6.97
C LYS A 207 -1.63 1.21 6.46
N ILE A 208 -0.35 1.58 6.54
CA ILE A 208 0.77 0.73 6.11
C ILE A 208 0.73 -0.63 6.82
N ARG A 209 0.51 -0.62 8.14
CA ARG A 209 0.46 -1.83 8.95
C ARG A 209 -0.70 -2.76 8.55
N ASN A 210 -1.89 -2.21 8.32
CA ASN A 210 -3.06 -2.96 7.90
C ASN A 210 -2.85 -3.62 6.53
N ILE A 211 -2.24 -2.92 5.59
CA ILE A 211 -1.88 -3.46 4.26
C ILE A 211 -0.96 -4.68 4.40
N VAL A 212 0.13 -4.55 5.16
CA VAL A 212 1.06 -5.67 5.38
C VAL A 212 0.39 -6.85 6.08
N ILE A 213 -0.47 -6.60 7.07
CA ILE A 213 -1.23 -7.65 7.76
C ILE A 213 -2.16 -8.37 6.81
N GLN A 214 -2.85 -7.65 5.94
CA GLN A 214 -3.74 -8.23 4.93
C GLN A 214 -2.95 -9.10 3.95
N PHE A 215 -1.83 -8.60 3.42
CA PHE A 215 -0.97 -9.40 2.54
C PHE A 215 -0.45 -10.66 3.23
N LYS A 216 -0.09 -10.59 4.52
CA LYS A 216 0.32 -11.77 5.31
C LYS A 216 -0.81 -12.79 5.44
N LYS A 217 -2.03 -12.33 5.69
CA LYS A 217 -3.21 -13.19 5.81
C LYS A 217 -3.47 -13.95 4.52
N GLU A 218 -3.45 -13.29 3.37
CA GLU A 218 -3.72 -13.96 2.09
C GLU A 218 -2.51 -14.78 1.59
N THR A 219 -1.28 -14.36 1.89
CA THR A 219 -0.03 -15.09 1.58
C THR A 219 0.00 -16.50 2.20
N TYR A 220 -0.68 -16.72 3.32
CA TYR A 220 -0.86 -18.06 3.88
C TYR A 220 -1.42 -19.05 2.83
N HIS A 221 -2.44 -18.64 2.07
CA HIS A 221 -3.02 -19.47 1.01
C HIS A 221 -2.04 -19.71 -0.14
N PHE A 222 -1.28 -18.67 -0.54
CA PHE A 222 -0.30 -18.76 -1.61
C PHE A 222 0.86 -19.70 -1.25
N ASN A 223 1.30 -19.70 0.01
CA ASN A 223 2.32 -20.63 0.50
C ASN A 223 1.84 -22.08 0.48
N LEU A 224 0.60 -22.34 0.91
CA LEU A 224 0.00 -23.68 0.81
C LEU A 224 -0.05 -24.17 -0.64
N LEU A 225 -0.38 -23.29 -1.59
CA LEU A 225 -0.37 -23.61 -3.02
C LEU A 225 1.03 -24.01 -3.50
N LYS A 226 2.06 -23.25 -3.12
CA LYS A 226 3.46 -23.54 -3.46
C LYS A 226 3.96 -24.86 -2.86
N GLU A 227 3.45 -25.24 -1.70
CA GLU A 227 3.72 -26.54 -1.05
C GLU A 227 2.92 -27.72 -1.65
N GLY A 228 2.09 -27.48 -2.68
CA GLY A 228 1.24 -28.50 -3.29
C GLY A 228 0.00 -28.88 -2.47
N LYS A 229 -0.30 -28.14 -1.39
CA LYS A 229 -1.46 -28.38 -0.50
C LYS A 229 -2.60 -27.38 -0.72
N GLY A 230 -2.38 -26.37 -1.56
CA GLY A 230 -3.32 -25.29 -1.80
C GLY A 230 -4.25 -25.53 -2.99
N ASN A 231 -5.17 -24.59 -3.16
CA ASN A 231 -6.16 -24.61 -4.23
C ASN A 231 -5.97 -23.35 -5.10
N PHE A 232 -5.60 -23.55 -6.37
CA PHE A 232 -5.30 -22.46 -7.30
C PHE A 232 -6.51 -21.53 -7.52
N PRO A 233 -7.72 -22.02 -7.86
CA PRO A 233 -8.92 -21.18 -7.95
C PRO A 233 -9.17 -20.29 -6.71
N VAL A 234 -8.98 -20.84 -5.52
CA VAL A 234 -9.11 -20.07 -4.27
C VAL A 234 -8.07 -18.95 -4.22
N CYS A 235 -6.80 -19.27 -4.52
CA CYS A 235 -5.74 -18.27 -4.55
C CYS A 235 -5.97 -17.20 -5.62
N ALA A 236 -6.46 -17.57 -6.80
CA ALA A 236 -6.80 -16.65 -7.88
C ALA A 236 -7.92 -15.68 -7.47
N THR A 237 -8.94 -16.17 -6.75
CA THR A 237 -9.98 -15.32 -6.16
C THR A 237 -9.39 -14.31 -5.17
N LYS A 238 -8.46 -14.75 -4.31
CA LYS A 238 -7.77 -13.84 -3.37
C LYS A 238 -6.93 -12.77 -4.08
N VAL A 239 -6.26 -13.13 -5.17
CA VAL A 239 -5.53 -12.16 -6.00
C VAL A 239 -6.48 -11.12 -6.58
N LEU A 240 -7.66 -11.52 -7.09
CA LEU A 240 -8.66 -10.59 -7.61
C LEU A 240 -9.20 -9.65 -6.54
N ASP A 241 -9.47 -10.15 -5.33
CA ASP A 241 -9.93 -9.33 -4.22
C ASP A 241 -8.90 -8.26 -3.86
N LEU A 242 -7.63 -8.65 -3.77
CA LEU A 242 -6.52 -7.71 -3.52
C LEU A 242 -6.35 -6.72 -4.68
N ASP A 243 -6.43 -7.20 -5.92
CA ASP A 243 -6.25 -6.35 -7.09
C ASP A 243 -7.29 -5.21 -7.12
N LYS A 244 -8.57 -5.54 -6.88
CA LYS A 244 -9.66 -4.56 -6.78
C LYS A 244 -9.53 -3.57 -5.63
N GLU A 245 -8.86 -3.98 -4.56
CA GLU A 245 -8.68 -3.13 -3.37
C GLU A 245 -7.54 -2.13 -3.55
N TYR A 246 -6.46 -2.53 -4.22
CA TYR A 246 -5.23 -1.75 -4.31
C TYR A 246 -5.02 -1.05 -5.65
N PHE A 247 -5.77 -1.44 -6.68
CA PHE A 247 -5.72 -0.84 -8.00
C PHE A 247 -7.09 -0.27 -8.38
N LEU A 248 -7.06 0.93 -8.95
CA LEU A 248 -8.25 1.63 -9.46
C LEU A 248 -8.06 1.87 -10.94
N SER A 249 -9.00 1.37 -11.75
CA SER A 249 -9.05 1.66 -13.18
C SER A 249 -9.96 2.86 -13.42
N GLU A 250 -9.46 3.86 -14.13
CA GLU A 250 -10.20 5.03 -14.59
C GLU A 250 -10.19 5.09 -16.12
N GLU A 251 -11.31 5.48 -16.71
CA GLU A 251 -11.45 5.65 -18.15
C GLU A 251 -11.42 7.14 -18.51
N GLU A 252 -10.50 7.53 -19.38
CA GLU A 252 -10.36 8.88 -19.89
C GLU A 252 -10.54 8.88 -21.40
N THR A 253 -11.44 9.72 -21.92
CA THR A 253 -11.59 9.91 -23.36
C THR A 253 -10.78 11.11 -23.80
N GLU A 254 -9.74 10.88 -24.61
CA GLU A 254 -8.91 11.95 -25.15
C GLU A 254 -8.79 11.77 -26.68
N HIS A 255 -9.19 12.80 -27.44
CA HIS A 255 -9.07 12.84 -28.91
C HIS A 255 -9.74 11.66 -29.64
N GLY A 256 -10.89 11.17 -29.12
CA GLY A 256 -11.62 10.03 -29.70
C GLY A 256 -11.11 8.66 -29.27
N TYR A 257 -10.06 8.59 -28.45
CA TYR A 257 -9.54 7.36 -27.88
C TYR A 257 -10.01 7.20 -26.43
N LEU A 258 -10.41 5.98 -26.07
CA LEU A 258 -10.67 5.61 -24.69
C LEU A 258 -9.37 5.06 -24.08
N HIS A 259 -8.86 5.76 -23.07
CA HIS A 259 -7.71 5.35 -22.28
C HIS A 259 -8.18 4.74 -20.97
N THR A 260 -7.85 3.48 -20.71
CA THR A 260 -8.03 2.88 -19.38
C THR A 260 -6.71 3.00 -18.63
N LEU A 261 -6.67 3.87 -17.63
CA LEU A 261 -5.51 4.12 -16.77
C LEU A 261 -5.67 3.40 -15.44
N VAL A 262 -4.62 2.77 -14.96
CA VAL A 262 -4.63 2.04 -13.68
C VAL A 262 -3.79 2.79 -12.65
N TYR A 263 -4.37 3.07 -11.50
CA TYR A 263 -3.76 3.81 -10.39
C TYR A 263 -3.64 2.97 -9.13
N GLN A 264 -2.74 3.39 -8.24
CA GLN A 264 -2.48 2.79 -6.93
C GLN A 264 -2.99 3.72 -5.82
N ASN A 265 -4.28 4.08 -5.89
CA ASN A 265 -4.90 5.16 -5.09
C ASN A 265 -4.66 5.05 -3.57
N VAL A 266 -4.71 3.84 -3.00
CA VAL A 266 -4.43 3.60 -1.58
C VAL A 266 -3.00 4.04 -1.22
N PHE A 267 -2.03 3.72 -2.08
CA PHE A 267 -0.63 4.10 -1.88
C PHE A 267 -0.37 5.58 -2.20
N ASP A 268 -1.10 6.14 -3.17
CA ASP A 268 -1.07 7.58 -3.48
C ASP A 268 -1.55 8.42 -2.29
N ASP A 269 -2.63 7.99 -1.63
CA ASP A 269 -3.16 8.67 -0.43
C ASP A 269 -2.17 8.63 0.75
N ILE A 270 -1.46 7.50 0.93
CA ILE A 270 -0.42 7.38 1.95
C ILE A 270 0.77 8.29 1.58
N GLN A 271 1.17 8.33 0.31
CA GLN A 271 2.24 9.21 -0.17
C GLN A 271 1.90 10.69 0.04
N ALA A 272 0.68 11.11 -0.28
CA ALA A 272 0.21 12.47 -0.01
C ALA A 272 0.23 12.78 1.50
N SER A 273 -0.11 11.81 2.33
CA SER A 273 -0.06 11.94 3.80
C SER A 273 1.37 12.03 4.33
N LEU A 274 2.30 11.24 3.77
CA LEU A 274 3.73 11.33 4.06
C LEU A 274 4.31 12.69 3.65
N GLU A 275 3.90 13.23 2.50
CA GLU A 275 4.33 14.56 2.06
C GLU A 275 3.81 15.66 2.99
N LYS A 276 2.54 15.60 3.39
CA LYS A 276 1.99 16.50 4.43
C LYS A 276 2.79 16.40 5.74
N PHE A 277 3.21 15.20 6.12
CA PHE A 277 4.03 14.98 7.31
C PHE A 277 5.43 15.59 7.14
N ARG A 278 6.08 15.37 5.99
CA ARG A 278 7.39 15.95 5.63
C ARG A 278 7.36 17.48 5.67
N CYS A 279 6.32 18.11 5.12
CA CYS A 279 6.16 19.56 5.16
C CYS A 279 6.09 20.10 6.60
N LYS A 280 5.52 19.35 7.55
CA LYS A 280 5.52 19.73 8.97
C LYS A 280 6.90 19.64 9.62
N ILE A 281 7.77 18.72 9.17
CA ILE A 281 9.16 18.61 9.66
C ILE A 281 9.93 19.89 9.30
N TYR A 282 9.87 20.28 8.03
CA TYR A 282 10.69 21.36 7.48
C TYR A 282 10.00 22.72 7.43
N ARG A 283 8.72 22.78 7.83
CA ARG A 283 7.86 23.98 7.78
C ARG A 283 7.73 24.56 6.37
N THR A 284 7.63 23.68 5.39
CA THR A 284 7.42 24.04 3.98
C THR A 284 5.93 24.03 3.65
N LYS A 285 5.55 24.71 2.56
CA LYS A 285 4.20 24.62 2.02
C LYS A 285 3.94 23.19 1.54
N TYR A 286 2.72 22.72 1.73
CA TYR A 286 2.28 21.45 1.15
C TYR A 286 1.81 21.70 -0.28
N ASP A 287 2.38 20.94 -1.21
CA ASP A 287 1.90 20.81 -2.57
C ASP A 287 1.57 19.34 -2.78
N GLU A 288 0.39 19.07 -3.34
CA GLU A 288 -0.10 17.69 -3.48
C GLU A 288 0.72 16.94 -4.53
N PRO A 289 1.27 15.75 -4.20
CA PRO A 289 1.97 14.94 -5.18
C PRO A 289 1.04 14.59 -6.35
N LYS A 290 1.56 14.70 -7.57
CA LYS A 290 0.83 14.24 -8.76
C LYS A 290 0.66 12.72 -8.67
N ARG A 291 -0.56 12.24 -8.92
CA ARG A 291 -0.86 10.82 -9.06
C ARG A 291 -0.44 10.37 -10.45
N GLU A 292 0.31 9.28 -10.52
CA GLU A 292 0.82 8.73 -11.77
C GLU A 292 0.22 7.33 -11.99
N PRO A 293 -0.36 7.06 -13.17
CA PRO A 293 -0.86 5.72 -13.48
C PRO A 293 0.32 4.76 -13.63
N ILE A 294 0.12 3.51 -13.19
CA ILE A 294 1.11 2.43 -13.31
C ILE A 294 1.00 1.68 -14.64
N SER A 295 -0.15 1.80 -15.33
CA SER A 295 -0.42 1.19 -16.63
C SER A 295 -1.49 2.00 -17.36
N GLY A 296 -1.49 1.92 -18.69
CA GLY A 296 -2.48 2.52 -19.56
C GLY A 296 -2.75 1.64 -20.77
N LYS A 297 -4.02 1.36 -21.05
CA LYS A 297 -4.47 0.74 -22.30
C LYS A 297 -5.23 1.76 -23.14
N MET A 298 -5.07 1.68 -24.45
CA MET A 298 -5.75 2.55 -25.41
C MET A 298 -6.66 1.70 -26.28
N LEU A 299 -7.93 2.07 -26.34
CA LEU A 299 -8.93 1.49 -27.24
C LEU A 299 -9.38 2.59 -28.20
N TYR A 300 -9.24 2.31 -29.49
CA TYR A 300 -9.77 3.17 -30.55
C TYR A 300 -11.17 2.68 -30.89
N PHE A 301 -12.15 3.57 -30.77
CA PHE A 301 -13.44 3.41 -31.44
C PHE A 301 -13.32 4.21 -32.72
N GLY A 302 -13.31 3.53 -33.87
CA GLY A 302 -13.37 4.22 -35.16
C GLY A 302 -14.64 5.05 -35.24
N ASP A 303 -14.55 6.22 -35.88
CA ASP A 303 -15.67 7.13 -36.09
C ASP A 303 -16.93 6.38 -36.56
N GLU A 304 -17.94 6.28 -35.69
CA GLU A 304 -19.31 5.87 -36.07
C GLU A 304 -20.14 7.07 -36.58
N GLU A 305 -19.49 8.06 -37.19
CA GLU A 305 -20.08 9.18 -37.94
C GLU A 305 -19.24 9.30 -39.22
N ASP A 306 -19.64 8.91 -40.44
CA ASP A 306 -20.86 9.18 -41.17
C ASP A 306 -21.22 8.01 -42.11
N LYS A 307 -22.30 7.28 -41.80
CA LYS A 307 -23.12 6.60 -42.82
C LYS A 307 -24.59 6.89 -42.54
N ASP A 308 -24.93 8.18 -42.52
CA ASP A 308 -26.30 8.65 -42.71
C ASP A 308 -26.27 10.13 -43.09
N GLN A 309 -25.87 10.42 -44.33
CA GLN A 309 -26.34 11.60 -45.07
C GLN A 309 -26.03 11.49 -46.58
N GLU A 310 -27.14 11.40 -47.33
CA GLU A 310 -27.38 11.48 -48.80
C GLU A 310 -27.01 10.31 -49.72
#